data_AF-A0A8I0PBF0-F1
#
_entry.id   AF-A0A8I0PBF0-F1
#
_cell.length_a   1.000
_cell.length_b   1.000
_cell.length_c   1.000
_cell.angle_alpha   90.00
_cell.angle_beta   90.00
_cell.angle_gamma   90.00
#
_symmetry.space_group_name_H-M   'P 1'
#
loop_
_entity.id
_entity.type
_entity.pdbx_description
1 polymer ?
#
loop_
_entity_poly.entity_id
_entity_poly.type
_entity_poly.pdbx_seq_one_letter_code
_entity_poly.pdbx_strand_id
1 'polypeptide(L)'
;MHYDTAYGDFTTALHTYARTSPRLHLPRPDPAPPVRLAPGRVARSILIGMFATTPHLRVMFPGLANDLRERRDHITMPDGATLRMALYPYRGTRLASMFNGIRVLKARQHYDVFSEVYFRPLAWALTPSGRWYDEDMGESVFDNPRWAVVDDWLQYGEDVTAADLRNLCRQGVPLIGHPLLGGDQDEWVQFFSDQVTAIFEGAIPA
;
A
#
# COMPACT_ATOMS: atom_id res chain seq x y z
N MET A 1 1.45 15.76 13.78
CA MET A 1 1.26 14.49 13.06
C MET A 1 1.04 13.40 14.11
N HIS A 2 -0.22 13.01 14.36
CA HIS A 2 -0.65 12.23 15.54
C HIS A 2 -0.40 10.72 15.41
N TYR A 3 -0.32 10.22 14.17
CA TYR A 3 -0.20 8.77 13.89
C TYR A 3 1.16 8.34 13.35
N ASP A 4 2.01 9.29 12.95
CA ASP A 4 3.31 9.05 12.30
C ASP A 4 4.26 8.23 13.17
N THR A 5 4.22 8.42 14.49
CA THR A 5 5.01 7.61 15.43
C THR A 5 4.67 6.13 15.30
N ALA A 6 3.38 5.78 15.16
CA ALA A 6 2.97 4.39 15.01
C ALA A 6 3.49 3.77 13.70
N TYR A 7 3.51 4.54 12.61
CA TYR A 7 4.12 4.12 11.35
C TYR A 7 5.64 3.95 11.48
N GLY A 8 6.32 4.90 12.15
CA GLY A 8 7.75 4.84 12.45
C GLY A 8 8.14 3.62 13.30
N ASP A 9 7.36 3.31 14.33
CA ASP A 9 7.58 2.15 15.19
C ASP A 9 7.41 0.84 14.41
N PHE A 10 6.37 0.76 13.57
CA PHE A 10 6.11 -0.41 12.73
C PHE A 10 7.23 -0.66 11.72
N THR A 11 7.67 0.38 11.01
CA THR A 11 8.78 0.29 10.06
C THR A 11 10.10 -0.08 10.75
N THR A 12 10.36 0.45 11.95
CA THR A 12 11.54 0.11 12.77
C THR A 12 11.53 -1.36 13.19
N ALA A 13 10.37 -1.89 13.61
CA ALA A 13 10.21 -3.29 13.99
C ALA A 13 10.48 -4.23 12.79
N LEU A 14 9.95 -3.89 11.61
CA LEU A 14 10.21 -4.64 10.37
C LEU A 14 11.69 -4.60 9.96
N HIS A 15 12.35 -3.45 10.07
CA HIS A 15 13.78 -3.33 9.80
C HIS A 15 14.63 -4.19 10.72
N THR A 16 14.27 -4.22 12.01
CA THR A 16 14.95 -5.07 13.01
C THR A 16 14.78 -6.54 12.65
N TYR A 17 13.55 -6.97 12.36
CA TYR A 17 13.28 -8.33 11.92
C TYR A 17 14.09 -8.71 10.67
N ALA A 18 14.07 -7.89 9.63
CA ALA A 18 14.76 -8.14 8.38
C ALA A 18 16.29 -8.23 8.52
N ARG A 19 16.89 -7.56 9.52
CA ARG A 19 18.32 -7.69 9.85
C ARG A 19 18.64 -9.00 10.57
N THR A 20 17.71 -9.50 11.37
CA THR A 20 17.90 -10.69 12.24
C THR A 20 17.53 -12.01 11.57
N SER A 21 16.69 -12.00 10.54
CA SER A 21 16.25 -13.22 9.84
C SER A 21 17.20 -13.59 8.69
N PRO A 22 17.87 -14.76 8.74
CA PRO A 22 18.63 -15.26 7.60
C PRO A 22 17.66 -15.54 6.43
N ARG A 23 18.01 -15.08 5.22
CA ARG A 23 17.20 -15.19 3.99
C ARG A 23 17.08 -16.65 3.50
N LEU A 24 16.45 -17.52 4.27
CA LEU A 24 16.02 -18.83 3.81
C LEU A 24 14.68 -18.66 3.09
N HIS A 25 14.75 -18.40 1.78
CA HIS A 25 13.57 -18.40 0.92
C HIS A 25 13.07 -19.84 0.77
N LEU A 26 12.02 -20.17 1.51
CA LEU A 26 11.25 -21.39 1.31
C LEU A 26 10.08 -21.06 0.35
N PRO A 27 9.68 -21.98 -0.55
CA PRO A 27 8.64 -21.77 -1.57
C PRO A 27 7.22 -21.80 -0.98
N ARG A 28 6.99 -21.12 0.15
CA ARG A 28 5.68 -20.92 0.77
C ARG A 28 5.29 -19.45 0.59
N PRO A 29 3.97 -19.12 0.62
CA PRO A 29 3.56 -17.72 0.72
C PRO A 29 4.33 -17.07 1.86
N ASP A 30 4.99 -15.94 1.59
CA ASP A 30 5.87 -15.28 2.55
C ASP A 30 5.09 -15.02 3.84
N PRO A 31 5.37 -15.76 4.93
CA PRO A 31 4.61 -15.61 6.16
C PRO A 31 4.83 -14.19 6.65
N ALA A 32 3.76 -13.56 7.14
CA ALA A 32 3.86 -12.22 7.67
C ALA A 32 4.91 -12.17 8.80
N PRO A 33 5.77 -11.14 8.86
CA PRO A 33 6.73 -11.00 9.95
C PRO A 33 6.05 -10.99 11.33
N PRO A 34 6.64 -11.60 12.37
CA PRO A 34 6.10 -11.63 13.74
C PRO A 34 6.33 -10.28 14.46
N VAL A 35 5.89 -9.19 13.86
CA VAL A 35 6.05 -7.83 14.37
C VAL A 35 4.74 -7.32 14.94
N ARG A 36 4.82 -6.50 15.99
CA ARG A 36 3.65 -5.87 16.60
C ARG A 36 3.51 -4.44 16.09
N LEU A 37 2.27 -4.00 15.86
CA LEU A 37 1.95 -2.64 15.45
C LEU A 37 0.59 -2.19 16.00
N ALA A 38 0.32 -0.89 15.94
CA ALA A 38 -1.01 -0.32 16.18
C ALA A 38 -1.75 -0.19 14.83
N PRO A 39 -2.55 -1.18 14.39
CA PRO A 39 -3.07 -1.25 13.02
C PRO A 39 -3.87 -0.01 12.62
N GLY A 40 -4.78 0.43 13.48
CA GLY A 40 -5.62 1.60 13.22
C GLY A 40 -4.83 2.91 13.11
N ARG A 41 -3.77 3.07 13.90
CA ARG A 41 -2.91 4.26 13.81
C ARG A 41 -2.06 4.22 12.54
N VAL A 42 -1.49 3.07 12.22
CA VAL A 42 -0.67 2.86 11.00
C VAL A 42 -1.49 3.14 9.73
N ALA A 43 -2.68 2.54 9.61
CA ALA A 43 -3.56 2.73 8.46
C ALA A 43 -3.98 4.19 8.29
N ARG A 44 -4.37 4.87 9.39
CA ARG A 44 -4.71 6.30 9.37
C ARG A 44 -3.51 7.17 8.98
N SER A 45 -2.31 6.87 9.47
CA SER A 45 -1.09 7.60 9.10
C SER A 45 -0.86 7.57 7.59
N ILE A 46 -0.99 6.39 6.97
CA ILE A 46 -0.81 6.21 5.53
C ILE A 46 -1.91 6.90 4.74
N LEU A 47 -3.18 6.73 5.11
CA LEU A 47 -4.28 7.38 4.41
C LEU A 47 -4.21 8.90 4.51
N ILE A 48 -3.85 9.46 5.66
CA ILE A 48 -3.65 10.91 5.79
C ILE A 48 -2.57 11.39 4.81
N GLY A 49 -1.47 10.63 4.68
CA GLY A 49 -0.43 10.90 3.68
C GLY A 49 -0.98 10.87 2.25
N MET A 50 -1.72 9.82 1.89
CA MET A 50 -2.34 9.68 0.57
C MET A 50 -3.35 10.81 0.27
N PHE A 51 -4.18 11.22 1.24
CA PHE A 51 -5.12 12.34 1.09
C PHE A 51 -4.45 13.72 1.07
N ALA A 52 -3.19 13.80 1.53
CA ALA A 52 -2.37 15.00 1.42
C ALA A 52 -1.71 15.10 0.05
N THR A 53 -1.21 13.98 -0.49
CA THR A 53 -0.56 13.94 -1.82
C THR A 53 -1.55 13.87 -2.96
N THR A 54 -2.76 13.36 -2.74
CA THR A 54 -3.82 13.20 -3.75
C THR A 54 -5.11 13.91 -3.32
N PRO A 55 -5.23 15.23 -3.52
CA PRO A 55 -6.40 16.01 -3.08
C PRO A 55 -7.74 15.52 -3.64
N HIS A 56 -7.72 14.93 -4.84
CA HIS A 56 -8.93 14.40 -5.50
C HIS A 56 -9.63 13.29 -4.69
N LEU A 57 -8.90 12.57 -3.83
CA LEU A 57 -9.49 11.59 -2.91
C LEU A 57 -10.57 12.19 -2.01
N ARG A 58 -10.49 13.49 -1.67
CA ARG A 58 -11.51 14.17 -0.85
C ARG A 58 -12.84 14.36 -1.59
N VAL A 59 -12.78 14.40 -2.92
CA VAL A 59 -13.96 14.49 -3.78
C VAL A 59 -14.56 13.11 -3.99
N MET A 60 -13.72 12.09 -4.20
CA MET A 60 -14.18 10.71 -4.42
C MET A 60 -14.70 10.04 -3.15
N PHE A 61 -14.03 10.26 -2.02
CA PHE A 61 -14.32 9.61 -0.74
C PHE A 61 -14.49 10.64 0.39
N PRO A 62 -15.51 11.53 0.28
CA PRO A 62 -15.68 12.62 1.24
C PRO A 62 -15.95 12.11 2.67
N GLY A 63 -16.65 10.98 2.81
CA GLY A 63 -16.89 10.34 4.11
C GLY A 63 -15.59 9.91 4.79
N LEU A 64 -14.73 9.19 4.06
CA LEU A 64 -13.42 8.76 4.57
C LEU A 64 -12.54 9.97 4.93
N ALA A 65 -12.54 11.02 4.10
CA ALA A 65 -11.82 12.26 4.40
C ALA A 65 -12.30 12.89 5.72
N ASN A 66 -13.62 12.91 5.94
CA ASN A 66 -14.22 13.47 7.14
C ASN A 66 -13.89 12.64 8.38
N ASP A 67 -14.01 11.32 8.29
CA ASP A 67 -13.73 10.41 9.40
C ASP A 67 -12.25 10.47 9.83
N LEU A 68 -11.32 10.56 8.87
CA LEU A 68 -9.89 10.78 9.14
C LEU A 68 -9.63 12.13 9.81
N ARG A 69 -10.32 13.19 9.37
CA ARG A 69 -10.21 14.55 9.93
C ARG A 69 -10.75 14.61 11.36
N GLU A 70 -11.89 13.95 11.61
CA GLU A 70 -12.56 13.88 12.92
C GLU A 70 -11.90 12.88 13.87
N ARG A 71 -10.94 12.07 13.38
CA ARG A 71 -10.23 11.05 14.15
C ARG A 71 -11.18 10.04 14.77
N ARG A 72 -12.15 9.55 13.99
CA ARG A 72 -13.08 8.53 14.48
C ARG A 72 -12.33 7.24 14.80
N ASP A 73 -12.71 6.61 15.91
CA ASP A 73 -12.10 5.37 16.40
C ASP A 73 -12.34 4.16 15.49
N HIS A 74 -13.49 4.13 14.80
CA HIS A 74 -13.85 3.05 13.89
C HIS A 74 -14.22 3.65 12.54
N ILE A 75 -13.38 3.42 11.54
CA ILE A 75 -13.57 3.93 10.18
C ILE A 75 -13.79 2.74 9.26
N THR A 76 -14.83 2.82 8.44
CA THR A 76 -15.11 1.81 7.42
C THR A 76 -14.52 2.27 6.10
N MET A 77 -13.76 1.39 5.43
CA MET A 77 -13.30 1.65 4.07
C MET A 77 -14.53 1.82 3.16
N PRO A 78 -14.66 2.91 2.39
CA PRO A 78 -15.79 3.11 1.50
C PRO A 78 -15.79 2.06 0.38
N ASP A 79 -16.99 1.76 -0.12
CA ASP A 79 -17.15 0.96 -1.32
C ASP A 79 -16.37 1.57 -2.49
N GLY A 80 -15.75 0.72 -3.31
CA GLY A 80 -14.95 1.17 -4.44
C GLY A 80 -13.50 1.47 -4.12
N ALA A 81 -13.07 1.41 -2.86
CA ALA A 81 -11.67 1.50 -2.46
C ALA A 81 -11.22 0.29 -1.63
N THR A 82 -9.94 -0.06 -1.73
CA THR A 82 -9.25 -1.00 -0.85
C THR A 82 -7.81 -0.54 -0.62
N LEU A 83 -7.39 -0.53 0.64
CA LEU A 83 -6.02 -0.30 1.07
C LEU A 83 -5.25 -1.63 1.11
N ARG A 84 -4.14 -1.65 0.38
CA ARG A 84 -3.27 -2.81 0.23
C ARG A 84 -1.88 -2.51 0.75
N MET A 85 -1.23 -3.53 1.30
CA MET A 85 0.12 -3.46 1.84
C MET A 85 0.97 -4.66 1.38
N ALA A 86 2.24 -4.41 1.11
CA ALA A 86 3.26 -5.42 0.81
C ALA A 86 4.62 -5.06 1.42
N LEU A 87 5.53 -6.04 1.48
CA LEU A 87 6.94 -5.81 1.86
C LEU A 87 7.71 -5.29 0.65
N TYR A 88 8.50 -4.24 0.86
CA TYR A 88 9.26 -3.57 -0.18
C TYR A 88 10.72 -3.36 0.27
N PRO A 89 11.67 -4.18 -0.19
CA PRO A 89 13.05 -4.16 0.31
C PRO A 89 13.98 -3.17 -0.42
N TYR A 90 13.51 -2.57 -1.52
CA TYR A 90 14.34 -1.77 -2.42
C TYR A 90 14.56 -0.34 -1.92
N ARG A 91 15.58 0.35 -2.46
CA ARG A 91 15.96 1.71 -2.03
C ARG A 91 15.22 2.82 -2.76
N GLY A 92 14.66 2.54 -3.94
CA GLY A 92 13.87 3.51 -4.69
C GLY A 92 12.61 3.84 -3.91
N THR A 93 12.25 5.12 -3.80
CA THR A 93 11.03 5.56 -3.14
C THR A 93 10.13 6.22 -4.14
N ARG A 94 8.82 6.03 -3.97
CA ARG A 94 7.83 6.66 -4.82
C ARG A 94 6.59 7.03 -4.03
N LEU A 95 6.12 8.25 -4.19
CA LEU A 95 4.82 8.71 -3.77
C LEU A 95 4.09 9.16 -5.03
N ALA A 96 2.97 8.53 -5.36
CA ALA A 96 2.23 8.93 -6.54
C ALA A 96 0.75 9.04 -6.27
N SER A 97 0.15 10.02 -6.95
CA SER A 97 -1.29 10.22 -7.02
C SER A 97 -1.93 9.27 -8.01
N MET A 98 -3.22 9.46 -8.29
CA MET A 98 -3.97 8.60 -9.19
C MET A 98 -3.30 8.44 -10.56
N PHE A 99 -2.95 7.21 -10.91
CA PHE A 99 -2.52 6.85 -12.25
C PHE A 99 -2.86 5.39 -12.53
N ASN A 100 -2.93 5.07 -13.81
CA ASN A 100 -3.19 3.73 -14.31
C ASN A 100 -2.06 3.30 -15.23
N GLY A 101 -1.81 2.00 -15.32
CA GLY A 101 -0.80 1.44 -16.20
C GLY A 101 -1.27 0.11 -16.77
N ILE A 102 -0.95 -0.15 -18.04
CA ILE A 102 -1.18 -1.44 -18.67
C ILE A 102 0.13 -2.00 -19.18
N ARG A 103 0.33 -3.30 -18.97
CA ARG A 103 1.41 -4.08 -19.56
C ARG A 103 0.85 -4.84 -20.75
N VAL A 104 1.48 -4.73 -21.92
CA VAL A 104 0.91 -5.24 -23.18
C VAL A 104 1.83 -6.16 -23.98
N LEU A 105 3.12 -6.28 -23.61
CA LEU A 105 4.10 -7.04 -24.39
C LEU A 105 4.18 -8.51 -23.97
N LYS A 106 4.81 -8.83 -22.84
CA LYS A 106 5.02 -10.23 -22.43
C LYS A 106 3.88 -10.81 -21.59
N ALA A 107 3.13 -9.96 -20.92
CA ALA A 107 1.99 -10.33 -20.10
C ALA A 107 0.95 -9.20 -20.15
N ARG A 108 -0.34 -9.57 -20.09
CA ARG A 108 -1.45 -8.61 -19.93
C ARG A 108 -1.70 -8.41 -18.45
N GLN A 109 -1.28 -7.26 -17.95
CA GLN A 109 -1.46 -6.87 -16.56
C GLN A 109 -1.93 -5.43 -16.50
N HIS A 110 -2.66 -5.08 -15.46
CA HIS A 110 -3.02 -3.70 -15.18
C HIS A 110 -2.58 -3.28 -13.77
N TYR A 111 -2.32 -1.99 -13.63
CA TYR A 111 -1.84 -1.36 -12.42
C TYR A 111 -2.62 -0.06 -12.20
N ASP A 112 -3.68 -0.14 -11.39
CA ASP A 112 -4.55 1.00 -11.11
C ASP A 112 -4.45 1.39 -9.64
N VAL A 113 -4.11 2.65 -9.40
CA VAL A 113 -3.98 3.20 -8.06
C VAL A 113 -4.70 4.53 -7.97
N PHE A 114 -5.42 4.73 -6.87
CA PHE A 114 -5.84 6.07 -6.47
C PHE A 114 -4.70 6.83 -5.80
N SER A 115 -3.84 6.12 -5.07
CA SER A 115 -2.61 6.66 -4.48
C SER A 115 -1.68 5.53 -4.06
N GLU A 116 -0.37 5.74 -4.14
CA GLU A 116 0.63 4.77 -3.70
C GLU A 116 1.75 5.40 -2.89
N VAL A 117 2.32 4.59 -1.99
CA VAL A 117 3.46 4.94 -1.14
C VAL A 117 4.42 3.76 -1.12
N TYR A 118 5.51 3.88 -1.87
CA TYR A 118 6.64 2.98 -1.85
C TYR A 118 7.75 3.59 -1.01
N PHE A 119 7.91 3.08 0.20
CA PHE A 119 8.96 3.51 1.10
C PHE A 119 9.41 2.34 1.96
N ARG A 120 10.68 1.93 1.78
CA ARG A 120 11.24 0.78 2.51
C ARG A 120 10.94 0.89 4.01
N PRO A 121 10.46 -0.17 4.68
CA PRO A 121 10.35 -1.56 4.20
C PRO A 121 9.00 -1.94 3.60
N LEU A 122 8.13 -0.98 3.26
CA LEU A 122 6.74 -1.22 2.89
C LEU A 122 6.36 -0.58 1.55
N ALA A 123 5.39 -1.20 0.90
CA ALA A 123 4.63 -0.56 -0.16
C ALA A 123 3.16 -0.55 0.25
N TRP A 124 2.50 0.56 -0.06
CA TRP A 124 1.08 0.79 0.19
C TRP A 124 0.42 1.27 -1.09
N ALA A 125 -0.77 0.77 -1.35
CA ALA A 125 -1.59 1.23 -2.46
C ALA A 125 -3.05 1.36 -2.01
N LEU A 126 -3.64 2.52 -2.25
CA LEU A 126 -5.09 2.68 -2.24
C LEU A 126 -5.56 2.44 -3.67
N THR A 127 -6.39 1.42 -3.84
CA THR A 127 -6.74 0.85 -5.13
C THR A 127 -8.26 0.82 -5.31
N PRO A 128 -8.76 0.85 -6.54
CA PRO A 128 -10.16 0.56 -6.81
C PRO A 128 -10.54 -0.84 -6.29
N SER A 129 -11.76 -0.95 -5.75
CA SER A 129 -12.36 -2.24 -5.36
C SER A 129 -13.67 -2.48 -6.12
N GLY A 130 -13.92 -3.73 -6.50
CA GLY A 130 -15.14 -4.14 -7.22
C GLY A 130 -14.94 -4.51 -8.70
N ARG A 131 -16.02 -4.98 -9.33
CA ARG A 131 -16.06 -5.53 -10.71
C ARG A 131 -16.18 -4.44 -11.78
N TRP A 132 -15.38 -3.38 -11.70
CA TRP A 132 -15.37 -2.34 -12.73
C TRP A 132 -14.45 -2.68 -13.91
N TYR A 133 -13.80 -3.83 -13.86
CA TYR A 133 -12.78 -4.22 -14.82
C TYR A 133 -13.31 -5.18 -15.86
N ASP A 134 -13.01 -4.82 -17.10
CA ASP A 134 -13.14 -5.66 -18.27
C ASP A 134 -12.14 -6.81 -18.16
N GLU A 135 -12.60 -8.06 -18.34
CA GLU A 135 -11.74 -9.24 -18.32
C GLU A 135 -10.58 -9.13 -19.34
N ASP A 136 -10.77 -8.29 -20.37
CA ASP A 136 -9.79 -8.02 -21.41
C ASP A 136 -8.55 -7.24 -20.95
N MET A 137 -8.58 -6.58 -19.78
CA MET A 137 -7.42 -5.83 -19.24
C MET A 137 -6.35 -6.72 -18.60
N GLY A 138 -6.61 -8.03 -18.44
CA GLY A 138 -5.68 -8.98 -17.84
C GLY A 138 -5.61 -8.89 -16.32
N GLU A 139 -4.59 -9.51 -15.71
CA GLU A 139 -4.49 -9.67 -14.26
C GLU A 139 -4.05 -8.39 -13.55
N SER A 140 -4.66 -8.07 -12.42
CA SER A 140 -4.20 -6.99 -11.54
C SER A 140 -2.87 -7.37 -10.92
N VAL A 141 -1.90 -6.46 -10.97
CA VAL A 141 -0.60 -6.65 -10.28
C VAL A 141 -0.77 -6.86 -8.77
N PHE A 142 -1.86 -6.37 -8.19
CA PHE A 142 -2.14 -6.51 -6.76
C PHE A 142 -2.65 -7.89 -6.37
N ASP A 143 -3.07 -8.71 -7.34
CA ASP A 143 -3.66 -10.03 -7.10
C ASP A 143 -2.65 -11.17 -7.22
N ASN A 144 -1.51 -10.93 -7.89
CA ASN A 144 -0.47 -11.93 -8.11
C ASN A 144 0.95 -11.34 -8.15
N PRO A 145 1.71 -11.42 -7.04
CA PRO A 145 1.30 -11.99 -5.76
C PRO A 145 0.24 -11.12 -5.08
N ARG A 146 -0.70 -11.76 -4.36
CA ARG A 146 -1.78 -11.05 -3.67
C ARG A 146 -1.24 -10.17 -2.54
N TRP A 147 -1.38 -8.86 -2.67
CA TRP A 147 -1.06 -7.92 -1.60
C TRP A 147 -2.00 -8.10 -0.41
N ALA A 148 -1.52 -7.84 0.79
CA ALA A 148 -2.35 -7.91 1.99
C ALA A 148 -3.39 -6.79 1.96
N VAL A 149 -4.66 -7.15 1.98
CA VAL A 149 -5.77 -6.19 2.19
C VAL A 149 -5.83 -5.86 3.67
N VAL A 150 -5.86 -4.57 4.00
CA VAL A 150 -5.77 -4.05 5.37
C VAL A 150 -6.89 -3.05 5.68
N ASP A 151 -8.01 -3.14 4.98
CA ASP A 151 -9.19 -2.29 5.18
C ASP A 151 -9.72 -2.37 6.62
N ASP A 152 -9.67 -3.57 7.21
CA ASP A 152 -10.10 -3.85 8.57
C ASP A 152 -9.21 -3.21 9.64
N TRP A 153 -7.98 -2.77 9.30
CA TRP A 153 -7.12 -2.07 10.24
C TRP A 153 -7.76 -0.77 10.73
N LEU A 154 -8.58 -0.13 9.90
CA LEU A 154 -9.31 1.10 10.24
C LEU A 154 -10.41 0.90 11.30
N GLN A 155 -10.82 -0.35 11.55
CA GLN A 155 -11.78 -0.69 12.60
C GLN A 155 -11.14 -0.75 13.98
N TYR A 156 -9.82 -0.73 14.08
CA TYR A 156 -9.13 -0.66 15.36
C TYR A 156 -9.11 0.79 15.87
N GLY A 157 -9.65 0.97 17.09
CA GLY A 157 -9.65 2.23 17.83
C GLY A 157 -8.26 2.64 18.31
N GLU A 158 -8.16 3.83 18.88
CA GLU A 158 -6.89 4.34 19.40
C GLU A 158 -6.37 3.53 20.61
N ASP A 159 -7.22 2.79 21.29
CA ASP A 159 -6.91 1.93 22.43
C ASP A 159 -6.05 0.71 22.04
N VAL A 160 -6.16 0.23 20.79
CA VAL A 160 -5.38 -0.91 20.31
C VAL A 160 -4.00 -0.45 19.87
N THR A 161 -3.04 -0.58 20.77
CA THR A 161 -1.66 -0.12 20.57
C THR A 161 -0.70 -1.19 20.05
N ALA A 162 -1.05 -2.48 20.11
CA ALA A 162 -0.16 -3.56 19.69
C ALA A 162 -0.88 -4.87 19.33
N ALA A 163 -1.00 -5.15 18.03
CA ALA A 163 -1.46 -6.41 17.44
C ALA A 163 -0.34 -7.07 16.62
N ASP A 164 -0.29 -8.41 16.60
CA ASP A 164 0.70 -9.18 15.82
C ASP A 164 0.31 -9.20 14.34
N LEU A 165 1.23 -8.80 13.47
CA LEU A 165 1.01 -8.74 12.02
C LEU A 165 0.63 -10.10 11.42
N ARG A 166 1.07 -11.23 12.01
CA ARG A 166 0.66 -12.58 11.56
C ARG A 166 -0.82 -12.86 11.74
N ASN A 167 -1.40 -12.27 12.79
CA ASN A 167 -2.83 -12.43 13.07
C ASN A 167 -3.68 -11.56 12.15
N LEU A 168 -3.14 -10.39 11.78
CA LEU A 168 -3.77 -9.43 10.87
C LEU A 168 -3.67 -9.88 9.41
N CYS A 169 -2.51 -10.36 8.98
CA CYS A 169 -2.22 -10.77 7.61
C CYS A 169 -2.00 -12.29 7.52
N ARG A 170 -3.05 -13.08 7.83
CA ARG A 170 -2.97 -14.56 7.90
C ARG A 170 -2.58 -15.23 6.58
N GLN A 171 -2.87 -14.58 5.46
CA GLN A 171 -2.51 -15.06 4.12
C GLN A 171 -1.04 -14.77 3.76
N GLY A 172 -0.30 -14.09 4.63
CA GLY A 172 1.07 -13.64 4.36
C GLY A 172 1.12 -12.19 3.90
N VAL A 173 2.35 -11.68 3.72
CA VAL A 173 2.60 -10.37 3.15
C VAL A 173 3.68 -10.55 2.09
N PRO A 174 3.37 -10.38 0.79
CA PRO A 174 4.33 -10.68 -0.26
C PRO A 174 5.47 -9.67 -0.28
N LEU A 175 6.64 -10.12 -0.69
CA LEU A 175 7.75 -9.25 -1.09
C LEU A 175 7.58 -8.82 -2.55
N ILE A 176 7.53 -7.52 -2.80
CA ILE A 176 7.27 -6.96 -4.13
C ILE A 176 8.34 -5.95 -4.54
N GLY A 177 8.50 -5.80 -5.86
CA GLY A 177 9.15 -4.65 -6.49
C GLY A 177 8.11 -3.70 -7.08
N HIS A 178 8.50 -2.45 -7.36
CA HIS A 178 7.60 -1.53 -8.06
C HIS A 178 7.48 -1.93 -9.54
N PRO A 179 6.28 -2.15 -10.08
CA PRO A 179 6.09 -2.65 -11.46
C PRO A 179 6.74 -1.75 -12.51
N LEU A 180 6.61 -0.44 -12.32
CA LEU A 180 7.12 0.59 -13.24
C LEU A 180 8.58 1.01 -13.02
N LEU A 181 9.24 0.55 -11.95
CA LEU A 181 10.65 0.89 -11.67
C LEU A 181 11.58 -0.33 -11.78
N GLY A 182 11.04 -1.46 -12.28
CA GLY A 182 11.78 -2.69 -12.51
C GLY A 182 12.35 -2.78 -13.93
N GLY A 183 13.01 -3.91 -14.22
CA GLY A 183 13.61 -4.17 -15.54
C GLY A 183 12.59 -4.32 -16.69
N ASP A 184 11.31 -4.44 -16.39
CA ASP A 184 10.21 -4.57 -17.36
C ASP A 184 9.50 -3.23 -17.65
N GLN A 185 10.08 -2.09 -17.24
CA GLN A 185 9.47 -0.76 -17.40
C GLN A 185 9.03 -0.46 -18.84
N ASP A 186 9.82 -0.88 -19.84
CA ASP A 186 9.56 -0.64 -21.26
C ASP A 186 8.31 -1.39 -21.79
N GLU A 187 7.71 -2.27 -20.98
CA GLU A 187 6.49 -3.00 -21.32
C GLU A 187 5.21 -2.30 -20.85
N TRP A 188 5.34 -1.23 -20.08
CA TRP A 188 4.24 -0.51 -19.46
C TRP A 188 3.88 0.77 -20.21
N VAL A 189 2.59 0.90 -20.51
CA VAL A 189 1.98 2.16 -20.96
C VAL A 189 1.28 2.77 -19.76
N GLN A 190 1.72 3.97 -19.36
CA GLN A 190 1.16 4.70 -18.22
C GLN A 190 0.18 5.77 -18.68
N PHE A 191 -0.94 5.88 -17.97
CA PHE A 191 -1.96 6.91 -18.17
C PHE A 191 -2.08 7.74 -16.90
N PHE A 192 -1.75 9.02 -17.01
CA PHE A 192 -1.89 9.99 -15.94
C PHE A 192 -2.14 11.38 -16.52
N SER A 193 -2.73 12.27 -15.72
CA SER A 193 -2.83 13.68 -16.07
C SER A 193 -1.60 14.42 -15.56
N ASP A 194 -0.80 15.00 -16.44
CA ASP A 194 0.36 15.84 -16.09
C ASP A 194 -0.04 17.10 -15.29
N GLN A 195 -1.27 17.58 -15.44
CA GLN A 195 -1.80 18.75 -14.73
C GLN A 195 -2.18 18.47 -13.27
N VAL A 196 -2.51 17.22 -12.92
CA VAL A 196 -3.13 16.87 -11.63
C VAL A 196 -2.41 15.76 -10.88
N THR A 197 -1.65 14.92 -11.60
CA THR A 197 -0.96 13.77 -11.02
C THR A 197 0.37 14.20 -10.44
N ALA A 198 0.49 14.15 -9.12
CA ALA A 198 1.78 14.33 -8.45
C ALA A 198 2.51 12.98 -8.38
N ILE A 199 3.73 12.93 -8.90
CA ILE A 199 4.64 11.79 -8.77
C ILE A 199 5.96 12.31 -8.19
N PHE A 200 6.35 11.77 -7.04
CA PHE A 200 7.61 12.07 -6.38
C PHE A 200 8.42 10.79 -6.29
N GLU A 201 9.65 10.84 -6.80
CA GLU A 201 10.57 9.72 -6.78
C GLU A 201 11.90 10.12 -6.15
N GLY A 202 12.58 9.14 -5.58
CA GLY A 202 13.86 9.37 -4.94
C GLY A 202 14.55 8.07 -4.54
N ALA A 203 15.67 8.21 -3.84
CA ALA A 203 16.38 7.09 -3.25
C ALA A 203 16.61 7.37 -1.76
N ILE A 204 16.40 6.35 -0.91
CA ILE A 204 16.78 6.43 0.50
C ILE A 204 18.32 6.30 0.58
N PRO A 205 19.02 7.27 1.18
CA PRO A 205 20.46 7.18 1.42
C PRO A 205 20.84 5.92 2.20
N ALA A 206 22.06 5.42 1.96
CA ALA A 206 22.56 4.18 2.56
C ALA A 206 22.77 4.29 4.07
#